data_AF-A0AAN7L590-F1
#
_entry.id   AF-A0AAN7L590-F1
#
_cell.length_a   1.000
_cell.length_b   1.000
_cell.length_c   1.000
_cell.angle_alpha   90.00
_cell.angle_beta   90.00
_cell.angle_gamma   90.00
#
_symmetry.space_group_name_H-M   'P 1'
#
loop_
_entity.id
_entity.type
_entity.pdbx_description
1 polymer ?
#
loop_
_entity_poly.entity_id
_entity_poly.type
_entity_poly.pdbx_seq_one_letter_code
_entity_poly.pdbx_strand_id
1 'polypeptide(L)'
;MAASAATSAFFPVPSPDYPAKPTKHGNDSVNLGSMKSKSASGALQVKANAQAPPKINGSSVGLAKIPETAKADDNAPSPPPRTFINQLPDWSMLLAAITTVFLAAEKQWMMLDWKPRRSDMLIDPFDLGRIVQDGLVFRQNFSIRSYEIGADRTASIETLMNHLQETALNHVKTAGLLGEGFGSTPEMTKRNLIWVVTKMQVLVNRYPTWGDVVQVDTWVCGSGKNGMRRDWLVRDINTGEMLIRASSVWVMMNKLTRKLSKIPEEARGEIEPYFMNSPPVVDEDSRKLPKLDDSCADHVLAGLTPKWSDLDVNQHVNNVKYVGWILESAPQQLLETHELCAITLEYKRECGKDSVLQSLTKIAGEEGNDEAEKTHGMECEHSLRIETGPEILRARTGWRPKEKNGDGAMGEFSAENA
;
A
#
# COMPACT_ATOMS: atom_id res chain seq x y z
N MET A 1 -3.66 -3.89 39.82
CA MET A 1 -3.46 -2.45 40.06
C MET A 1 -1.99 -2.13 39.93
N ALA A 2 -1.62 -1.43 38.84
CA ALA A 2 -0.41 -0.60 38.73
C ALA A 2 -0.49 0.07 37.36
N ALA A 3 -1.11 1.24 37.32
CA ALA A 3 -1.14 2.11 36.16
C ALA A 3 0.17 2.91 36.14
N SER A 4 0.92 2.84 35.03
CA SER A 4 2.03 3.75 34.78
C SER A 4 1.54 4.84 33.83
N ALA A 5 1.12 5.96 34.41
CA ALA A 5 0.81 7.19 33.70
C ALA A 5 2.13 7.88 33.30
N ALA A 6 2.37 8.02 32.00
CA ALA A 6 3.42 8.88 31.47
C ALA A 6 2.80 10.24 31.16
N THR A 7 3.02 11.21 32.04
CA THR A 7 2.67 12.62 31.87
C THR A 7 3.60 13.28 30.87
N SER A 8 3.07 13.81 29.77
CA SER A 8 3.77 14.68 28.83
C SER A 8 3.82 16.11 29.34
N ALA A 9 5.03 16.62 29.61
CA ALA A 9 5.26 18.02 29.93
C ALA A 9 5.51 18.79 28.63
N PHE A 10 4.64 19.75 28.32
CA PHE A 10 4.85 20.74 27.26
C PHE A 10 5.74 21.86 27.80
N PHE A 11 6.91 22.07 27.17
CA PHE A 11 7.70 23.29 27.34
C PHE A 11 7.84 23.99 25.98
N PRO A 12 7.56 25.31 25.90
CA PRO A 12 7.74 26.06 24.67
C PRO A 12 9.21 26.41 24.44
N VAL A 13 9.71 26.18 23.22
CA VAL A 13 11.03 26.63 22.76
C VAL A 13 10.85 27.94 21.98
N PRO A 14 11.62 29.01 22.27
CA PRO A 14 11.50 30.28 21.55
C PRO A 14 12.21 30.25 20.19
N SER A 15 11.57 30.87 19.19
CA SER A 15 12.08 31.07 17.82
C SER A 15 13.32 31.97 17.78
N PRO A 16 14.27 31.76 16.85
CA PRO A 16 15.37 32.69 16.63
C PRO A 16 15.01 33.79 15.60
N ASP A 17 15.32 35.02 15.97
CA ASP A 17 15.20 36.25 15.19
C ASP A 17 16.13 36.30 13.95
N TYR A 18 15.63 36.87 12.86
CA TYR A 18 16.39 37.29 11.68
C TYR A 18 17.03 38.68 11.89
N PRO A 19 18.24 38.94 11.36
CA PRO A 19 18.65 40.30 11.04
C PRO A 19 18.66 40.60 9.54
N ALA A 20 18.33 41.85 9.22
CA ALA A 20 18.16 42.42 7.90
C ALA A 20 19.48 42.74 7.16
N LYS A 21 19.33 42.94 5.83
CA LYS A 21 20.32 43.26 4.76
C LYS A 21 21.31 44.40 5.06
N PRO A 22 22.35 44.57 4.21
CA PRO A 22 22.21 45.60 3.16
C PRO A 22 22.74 45.22 1.76
N THR A 23 22.23 45.97 0.79
CA THR A 23 22.44 46.01 -0.67
C THR A 23 23.84 46.43 -1.12
N LYS A 24 24.32 45.92 -2.27
CA LYS A 24 25.13 46.69 -3.24
C LYS A 24 25.11 46.09 -4.66
N HIS A 25 24.99 46.99 -5.64
CA HIS A 25 25.06 46.80 -7.09
C HIS A 25 26.45 46.39 -7.59
N GLY A 26 26.48 45.72 -8.75
CA GLY A 26 27.69 45.58 -9.59
C GLY A 26 27.43 44.75 -10.84
N ASN A 27 27.36 45.43 -11.99
CA ASN A 27 27.38 44.89 -13.36
C ASN A 27 28.70 44.13 -13.60
N ASP A 28 28.68 43.05 -14.38
CA ASP A 28 29.57 42.89 -15.56
C ASP A 28 29.44 41.51 -16.21
N SER A 29 29.36 41.57 -17.54
CA SER A 29 29.37 40.50 -18.52
C SER A 29 30.78 39.97 -18.77
N VAL A 30 31.00 38.65 -18.91
CA VAL A 30 31.97 38.09 -19.88
C VAL A 30 31.49 36.72 -20.36
N ASN A 31 31.61 36.54 -21.67
CA ASN A 31 31.20 35.41 -22.48
C ASN A 31 32.35 34.38 -22.62
N LEU A 32 31.94 33.12 -22.82
CA LEU A 32 32.55 32.09 -23.68
C LEU A 32 33.99 31.58 -23.39
N GLY A 33 34.06 30.31 -22.97
CA GLY A 33 35.26 29.47 -23.01
C GLY A 33 34.89 28.01 -23.28
N SER A 34 34.90 27.63 -24.54
CA SER A 34 34.72 26.28 -25.07
C SER A 34 35.76 25.28 -24.57
N MET A 35 35.35 24.08 -24.15
CA MET A 35 36.16 22.87 -24.29
C MET A 35 35.29 21.63 -24.58
N LYS A 36 35.47 21.07 -25.77
CA LYS A 36 35.15 19.68 -26.11
C LYS A 36 36.21 18.77 -25.48
N SER A 37 35.82 17.63 -24.92
CA SER A 37 36.66 16.43 -24.94
C SER A 37 35.81 15.16 -25.08
N LYS A 38 36.37 14.22 -25.83
CA LYS A 38 35.80 12.95 -26.27
C LYS A 38 35.98 11.86 -25.21
N SER A 39 35.00 10.94 -25.15
CA SER A 39 35.13 9.47 -25.00
C SER A 39 36.28 8.89 -24.16
N ALA A 40 35.93 8.10 -23.13
CA ALA A 40 36.47 6.74 -22.98
C ALA A 40 35.60 5.87 -22.05
N SER A 41 35.34 4.66 -22.52
CA SER A 41 34.77 3.51 -21.79
C SER A 41 35.70 3.03 -20.67
N GLY A 42 35.14 2.68 -19.51
CA GLY A 42 35.84 1.99 -18.44
C GLY A 42 34.90 1.05 -17.70
N ALA A 43 34.87 -0.21 -18.11
CA ALA A 43 34.18 -1.28 -17.40
C ALA A 43 34.93 -1.60 -16.10
N LEU A 44 34.23 -1.60 -14.96
CA LEU A 44 34.75 -2.07 -13.68
C LEU A 44 34.23 -3.49 -13.42
N GLN A 45 35.12 -4.47 -13.59
CA GLN A 45 34.94 -5.85 -13.14
C GLN A 45 35.33 -5.95 -11.65
N VAL A 46 34.46 -6.53 -10.83
CA VAL A 46 34.80 -7.03 -9.49
C VAL A 46 34.55 -8.53 -9.48
N LYS A 47 35.65 -9.31 -9.47
CA LYS A 47 35.66 -10.77 -9.26
C LYS A 47 35.70 -11.07 -7.76
N ALA A 48 34.73 -11.83 -7.26
CA ALA A 48 34.86 -12.56 -6.00
C ALA A 48 35.06 -14.05 -6.31
N ASN A 49 36.21 -14.56 -5.88
CA ASN A 49 36.69 -15.93 -6.09
C ASN A 49 36.06 -16.87 -5.07
N ALA A 50 35.35 -17.89 -5.52
CA ALA A 50 34.98 -19.05 -4.70
C ALA A 50 35.23 -20.32 -5.52
N GLN A 51 36.31 -21.04 -5.20
CA GLN A 51 36.58 -22.36 -5.74
C GLN A 51 36.76 -23.35 -4.59
N ALA A 52 35.97 -24.42 -4.66
CA ALA A 52 36.02 -25.59 -3.79
C ALA A 52 37.24 -26.47 -4.10
N PRO A 53 37.80 -27.20 -3.13
CA PRO A 53 38.88 -28.15 -3.39
C PRO A 53 38.34 -29.50 -3.90
N PRO A 54 38.98 -30.13 -4.92
CA PRO A 54 38.63 -31.48 -5.34
C PRO A 54 39.47 -32.55 -4.62
N LYS A 55 38.88 -33.75 -4.63
CA LYS A 55 39.30 -35.05 -4.10
C LYS A 55 40.74 -35.46 -4.45
N ILE A 56 41.41 -36.15 -3.52
CA ILE A 56 42.60 -36.98 -3.77
C ILE A 56 42.24 -38.44 -3.43
N ASN A 57 42.52 -39.35 -4.37
CA ASN A 57 42.40 -40.80 -4.26
C ASN A 57 43.80 -41.43 -4.38
N GLY A 58 44.09 -42.43 -3.54
CA GLY A 58 44.96 -43.56 -3.90
C GLY A 58 46.30 -43.72 -3.17
N SER A 59 46.45 -44.84 -2.44
CA SER A 59 47.55 -45.83 -2.55
C SER A 59 48.09 -46.38 -1.20
N SER A 60 47.50 -47.51 -0.80
CA SER A 60 48.09 -48.80 -0.37
C SER A 60 49.51 -48.98 0.24
N VAL A 61 49.54 -49.90 1.22
CA VAL A 61 50.57 -50.89 1.65
C VAL A 61 51.73 -50.44 2.55
N GLY A 62 51.94 -51.19 3.65
CA GLY A 62 53.31 -51.60 4.03
C GLY A 62 53.66 -51.66 5.52
N LEU A 63 53.62 -52.86 6.08
CA LEU A 63 54.06 -53.27 7.41
C LEU A 63 55.60 -53.36 7.53
N ALA A 64 56.20 -52.91 8.65
CA ALA A 64 57.43 -53.43 9.28
C ALA A 64 57.67 -52.66 10.61
N LYS A 65 57.38 -53.20 11.80
CA LYS A 65 58.19 -54.10 12.66
C LYS A 65 59.68 -53.74 12.77
N ILE A 66 60.15 -53.54 14.01
CA ILE A 66 61.17 -54.39 14.71
C ILE A 66 61.23 -54.01 16.22
N PRO A 67 61.65 -54.96 17.11
CA PRO A 67 61.23 -55.08 18.51
C PRO A 67 62.41 -55.06 19.53
N GLU A 68 62.15 -55.56 20.75
CA GLU A 68 63.04 -56.10 21.83
C GLU A 68 62.93 -55.35 23.18
N THR A 69 62.20 -55.88 24.19
CA THR A 69 62.64 -56.77 25.32
C THR A 69 63.74 -56.13 26.20
N ALA A 70 63.65 -55.99 27.54
CA ALA A 70 63.17 -56.91 28.58
C ALA A 70 62.98 -56.22 29.97
N LYS A 71 62.14 -56.84 30.83
CA LYS A 71 62.13 -57.08 32.31
C LYS A 71 62.91 -56.09 33.24
N ALA A 72 62.50 -55.70 34.46
CA ALA A 72 61.75 -56.38 35.53
C ALA A 72 61.31 -55.39 36.66
N ASP A 73 60.42 -55.89 37.52
CA ASP A 73 60.19 -55.63 38.95
C ASP A 73 59.29 -54.49 39.49
N ASP A 74 58.51 -54.95 40.47
CA ASP A 74 57.39 -54.38 41.22
C ASP A 74 57.70 -53.11 42.02
N ASN A 75 56.75 -52.17 41.98
CA ASN A 75 56.27 -51.40 43.14
C ASN A 75 55.00 -50.61 42.75
N ALA A 76 53.85 -50.94 43.34
CA ALA A 76 52.68 -50.05 43.32
C ALA A 76 52.91 -48.89 44.33
N PRO A 77 52.42 -47.66 44.06
CA PRO A 77 51.05 -47.35 44.52
C PRO A 77 50.23 -46.36 43.65
N SER A 78 48.90 -46.60 43.67
CA SER A 78 47.76 -45.69 43.38
C SER A 78 47.48 -45.22 41.93
N PRO A 79 46.19 -45.19 41.50
CA PRO A 79 45.81 -44.83 40.14
C PRO A 79 45.81 -43.30 39.93
N PRO A 80 46.21 -42.81 38.74
CA PRO A 80 46.09 -41.39 38.39
C PRO A 80 44.62 -40.96 38.15
N PRO A 81 44.29 -39.67 38.33
CA PRO A 81 42.93 -39.19 38.55
C PRO A 81 42.08 -39.17 37.27
N ARG A 82 40.78 -39.41 37.45
CA ARG A 82 39.75 -39.38 36.40
C ARG A 82 39.59 -37.95 35.86
N THR A 83 39.68 -37.79 34.54
CA THR A 83 39.34 -36.54 33.85
C THR A 83 37.82 -36.42 33.65
N PHE A 84 37.34 -35.17 33.72
CA PHE A 84 35.93 -34.71 33.77
C PHE A 84 35.02 -35.19 32.60
N ILE A 85 35.59 -35.82 31.57
CA ILE A 85 34.89 -36.20 30.33
C ILE A 85 34.05 -37.48 30.51
N ASN A 86 34.35 -38.33 31.49
CA ASN A 86 33.63 -39.59 31.71
C ASN A 86 32.44 -39.49 32.70
N GLN A 87 31.96 -38.27 32.99
CA GLN A 87 30.82 -38.03 33.91
C GLN A 87 29.63 -37.30 33.27
N LEU A 88 29.63 -37.06 31.95
CA LEU A 88 28.47 -36.46 31.31
C LEU A 88 27.33 -37.50 31.19
N PRO A 89 26.07 -37.13 31.53
CA PRO A 89 24.93 -38.01 31.31
C PRO A 89 24.82 -38.40 29.84
N ASP A 90 24.43 -39.63 29.56
CA ASP A 90 24.19 -40.06 28.18
C ASP A 90 22.96 -39.35 27.62
N TRP A 91 23.20 -38.26 26.88
CA TRP A 91 22.16 -37.45 26.23
C TRP A 91 21.55 -38.13 25.01
N SER A 92 22.01 -39.33 24.61
CA SER A 92 21.51 -40.07 23.45
C SER A 92 20.02 -40.37 23.56
N MET A 93 19.51 -40.65 24.76
CA MET A 93 18.08 -40.86 25.03
C MET A 93 17.26 -39.58 24.82
N LEU A 94 17.79 -38.41 25.21
CA LEU A 94 17.10 -37.13 24.99
C LEU A 94 17.08 -36.78 23.49
N LEU A 95 18.21 -36.99 22.80
CA LEU A 95 18.31 -36.76 21.37
C LEU A 95 17.34 -37.66 20.60
N ALA A 96 17.29 -38.96 20.96
CA ALA A 96 16.38 -39.93 20.36
C ALA A 96 14.91 -39.58 20.61
N ALA A 97 14.57 -39.09 21.81
CA ALA A 97 13.22 -38.63 22.13
C ALA A 97 12.83 -37.41 21.28
N ILE A 98 13.71 -36.42 21.15
CA ILE A 98 13.46 -35.22 20.32
C ILE A 98 13.28 -35.61 18.87
N THR A 99 14.16 -36.45 18.30
CA THR A 99 14.02 -36.89 16.91
C THR A 99 12.73 -37.66 16.67
N THR A 100 12.29 -38.46 17.65
CA THR A 100 11.03 -39.22 17.56
C THR A 100 9.82 -38.29 17.57
N VAL A 101 9.84 -37.24 18.39
CA VAL A 101 8.78 -36.21 18.42
C VAL A 101 8.73 -35.45 17.09
N PHE A 102 9.87 -35.07 16.52
CA PHE A 102 9.91 -34.40 15.21
C PHE A 102 9.39 -35.31 14.08
N LEU A 103 9.82 -36.57 14.03
CA LEU A 103 9.31 -37.53 13.05
C LEU A 103 7.82 -37.83 13.22
N ALA A 104 7.32 -37.88 14.46
CA ALA A 104 5.90 -38.05 14.73
C ALA A 104 5.08 -36.82 14.29
N ALA A 105 5.60 -35.61 14.55
CA ALA A 105 4.97 -34.36 14.12
C ALA A 105 4.97 -34.21 12.60
N GLU A 106 6.06 -34.56 11.93
CA GLU A 106 6.17 -34.56 10.46
C GLU A 106 5.22 -35.59 9.85
N LYS A 107 5.14 -36.80 10.42
CA LYS A 107 4.18 -37.82 9.99
C LYS A 107 2.73 -37.41 10.24
N GLN A 108 2.42 -36.70 11.32
CA GLN A 108 1.10 -36.10 11.55
C GLN A 108 0.78 -34.99 10.54
N TRP A 109 1.77 -34.16 10.19
CA TRP A 109 1.64 -33.11 9.18
C TRP A 109 1.41 -33.69 7.77
N MET A 110 2.09 -34.79 7.43
CA MET A 110 1.94 -35.48 6.15
C MET A 110 0.67 -36.34 6.05
N MET A 111 0.06 -36.70 7.19
CA MET A 111 -1.25 -37.39 7.24
C MET A 111 -2.44 -36.43 7.36
N LEU A 112 -2.19 -35.11 7.39
CA LEU A 112 -3.24 -34.14 7.10
C LEU A 112 -3.57 -34.24 5.61
N ASP A 113 -4.51 -35.11 5.25
CA ASP A 113 -5.18 -35.05 3.97
C ASP A 113 -5.71 -33.62 3.78
N TRP A 114 -5.03 -32.82 2.96
CA TRP A 114 -5.53 -31.55 2.46
C TRP A 114 -6.66 -31.84 1.47
N LYS A 115 -7.81 -32.27 2.00
CA LYS A 115 -9.08 -32.16 1.30
C LYS A 115 -9.43 -30.67 1.29
N PRO A 116 -9.78 -30.06 0.14
CA PRO A 116 -10.30 -28.70 0.12
C PRO A 116 -11.55 -28.71 1.00
N ARG A 117 -11.44 -28.16 2.21
CA ARG A 117 -12.59 -27.97 3.09
C ARG A 117 -13.52 -26.99 2.38
N ARG A 118 -14.81 -27.36 2.29
CA ARG A 118 -15.87 -26.52 1.71
C ARG A 118 -15.75 -25.10 2.27
N SER A 119 -15.83 -24.13 1.36
CA SER A 119 -15.57 -22.70 1.55
C SER A 119 -16.51 -21.98 2.52
N ASP A 120 -17.59 -22.62 2.97
CA ASP A 120 -18.77 -21.84 3.34
C ASP A 120 -18.83 -21.34 4.78
N MET A 121 -17.91 -21.72 5.67
CA MET A 121 -17.89 -21.19 7.04
C MET A 121 -16.49 -21.21 7.68
N LEU A 122 -15.58 -20.39 7.17
CA LEU A 122 -14.52 -19.85 8.02
C LEU A 122 -15.06 -18.55 8.61
N ILE A 123 -15.57 -18.62 9.85
CA ILE A 123 -15.64 -17.44 10.71
C ILE A 123 -14.20 -17.02 10.90
N ASP A 124 -13.81 -15.95 10.23
CA ASP A 124 -12.50 -15.34 10.36
C ASP A 124 -12.34 -14.79 11.79
N PRO A 125 -11.53 -15.44 12.66
CA PRO A 125 -11.44 -15.06 14.07
C PRO A 125 -10.74 -13.70 14.28
N PHE A 126 -10.17 -13.12 13.22
CA PHE A 126 -9.29 -11.95 13.28
C PHE A 126 -9.82 -10.76 12.44
N ASP A 127 -11.02 -10.84 11.87
CA ASP A 127 -11.59 -9.80 10.99
C ASP A 127 -10.66 -9.37 9.81
N LEU A 128 -9.80 -10.28 9.35
CA LEU A 128 -8.98 -10.21 8.14
C LEU A 128 -9.79 -10.19 6.82
N GLY A 129 -11.10 -10.40 6.88
CA GLY A 129 -12.02 -10.40 5.76
C GLY A 129 -12.32 -11.80 5.22
N ARG A 130 -13.46 -11.93 4.54
CA ARG A 130 -13.98 -13.22 4.03
C ARG A 130 -14.54 -13.05 2.63
N ILE A 131 -14.53 -14.14 1.87
CA ILE A 131 -15.23 -14.22 0.60
C ILE A 131 -16.68 -14.68 0.86
N VAL A 132 -17.65 -14.01 0.23
CA VAL A 132 -19.09 -14.26 0.30
C VAL A 132 -19.68 -14.30 -1.12
N GLN A 133 -20.98 -14.61 -1.25
CA GLN A 133 -21.70 -14.71 -2.53
C GLN A 133 -20.96 -15.61 -3.54
N ASP A 134 -20.94 -16.91 -3.24
CA ASP A 134 -20.40 -17.96 -4.10
C ASP A 134 -18.92 -17.79 -4.52
N GLY A 135 -18.13 -17.08 -3.71
CA GLY A 135 -16.70 -16.91 -3.99
C GLY A 135 -16.32 -15.60 -4.68
N LEU A 136 -17.29 -14.71 -4.97
CA LEU A 136 -17.09 -13.58 -5.88
C LEU A 136 -16.94 -12.22 -5.19
N VAL A 137 -17.46 -12.07 -3.96
CA VAL A 137 -17.39 -10.82 -3.21
C VAL A 137 -16.46 -10.99 -2.02
N PHE A 138 -15.51 -10.08 -1.88
CA PHE A 138 -14.71 -9.98 -0.66
C PHE A 138 -15.33 -8.95 0.28
N ARG A 139 -15.42 -9.30 1.56
CA ARG A 139 -16.01 -8.49 2.63
C ARG A 139 -15.01 -8.33 3.77
N GLN A 140 -14.75 -7.11 4.19
CA GLN A 140 -13.89 -6.80 5.33
C GLN A 140 -14.45 -5.63 6.14
N ASN A 141 -14.27 -5.69 7.46
CA ASN A 141 -14.67 -4.63 8.37
C ASN A 141 -13.47 -3.77 8.77
N PHE A 142 -13.66 -2.47 8.90
CA PHE A 142 -12.65 -1.53 9.40
C PHE A 142 -13.25 -0.69 10.52
N SER A 143 -12.59 -0.63 11.67
CA SER A 143 -12.88 0.38 12.68
C SER A 143 -12.13 1.66 12.34
N ILE A 144 -12.84 2.78 12.27
CA ILE A 144 -12.25 4.09 12.00
C ILE A 144 -11.39 4.51 13.19
N ARG A 145 -10.09 4.71 12.93
CA ARG A 145 -9.08 5.00 13.95
C ARG A 145 -8.94 6.50 14.19
N SER A 146 -8.34 6.87 15.31
CA SER A 146 -8.24 8.27 15.72
C SER A 146 -7.41 9.14 14.78
N TYR A 147 -6.42 8.57 14.09
CA TYR A 147 -5.56 9.30 13.14
C TYR A 147 -6.13 9.31 11.70
N GLU A 148 -7.26 8.65 11.49
CA GLU A 148 -7.92 8.53 10.17
C GLU A 148 -9.01 9.59 9.97
N ILE A 149 -9.32 10.36 11.02
CA ILE A 149 -10.30 11.44 11.01
C ILE A 149 -9.64 12.83 10.90
N GLY A 150 -10.35 13.76 10.26
CA GLY A 150 -9.97 15.16 10.12
C GLY A 150 -10.36 16.02 11.31
N ALA A 151 -10.08 17.32 11.21
CA ALA A 151 -10.44 18.32 12.22
C ALA A 151 -11.95 18.43 12.46
N ASP A 152 -12.76 18.01 11.49
CA ASP A 152 -14.22 17.92 11.52
C ASP A 152 -14.75 16.59 12.10
N ARG A 153 -13.87 15.75 12.65
CA ARG A 153 -14.18 14.46 13.31
C ARG A 153 -14.74 13.37 12.40
N THR A 154 -14.69 13.59 11.09
CA THR A 154 -15.08 12.62 10.06
C THR A 154 -13.85 11.99 9.42
N ALA A 155 -13.97 10.77 8.90
CA ALA A 155 -12.88 10.12 8.19
C ALA A 155 -12.49 10.92 6.94
N SER A 156 -11.19 11.00 6.63
CA SER A 156 -10.75 11.63 5.39
C SER A 156 -11.11 10.79 4.15
N ILE A 157 -11.25 11.43 2.99
CA ILE A 157 -11.41 10.69 1.73
C ILE A 157 -10.21 9.78 1.44
N GLU A 158 -8.99 10.19 1.84
CA GLU A 158 -7.79 9.35 1.73
C GLU A 158 -7.93 8.07 2.54
N THR A 159 -8.42 8.15 3.79
CA THR A 159 -8.70 6.99 4.63
C THR A 159 -9.63 6.02 3.92
N LEU A 160 -10.75 6.53 3.40
CA LEU A 160 -11.75 5.70 2.74
C LEU A 160 -11.17 5.02 1.50
N MET A 161 -10.43 5.76 0.66
CA MET A 161 -9.76 5.19 -0.51
C MET A 161 -8.67 4.19 -0.14
N ASN A 162 -7.96 4.37 0.97
CA ASN A 162 -7.03 3.37 1.49
C ASN A 162 -7.75 2.07 1.86
N HIS A 163 -8.94 2.12 2.48
CA HIS A 163 -9.75 0.92 2.73
C HIS A 163 -10.18 0.23 1.41
N LEU A 164 -10.55 1.01 0.38
CA LEU A 164 -10.88 0.44 -0.94
C LEU A 164 -9.67 -0.26 -1.58
N GLN A 165 -8.48 0.34 -1.48
CA GLN A 165 -7.25 -0.24 -2.00
C GLN A 165 -6.86 -1.52 -1.25
N GLU A 166 -6.91 -1.50 0.09
CA GLU A 166 -6.59 -2.64 0.94
C GLU A 166 -7.52 -3.84 0.65
N THR A 167 -8.83 -3.60 0.60
CA THR A 167 -9.81 -4.65 0.29
C THR A 167 -9.65 -5.21 -1.12
N ALA A 168 -9.23 -4.40 -2.09
CA ALA A 168 -8.96 -4.89 -3.44
C ALA A 168 -7.83 -5.93 -3.47
N LEU A 169 -6.78 -5.70 -2.67
CA LEU A 169 -5.61 -6.58 -2.59
C LEU A 169 -5.91 -7.83 -1.76
N ASN A 170 -6.61 -7.66 -0.64
CA ASN A 170 -7.05 -8.77 0.19
C ASN A 170 -8.03 -9.67 -0.56
N HIS A 171 -8.87 -9.12 -1.44
CA HIS A 171 -9.69 -9.92 -2.36
C HIS A 171 -8.81 -10.80 -3.26
N VAL A 172 -7.85 -10.23 -3.99
CA VAL A 172 -6.97 -10.98 -4.91
C VAL A 172 -6.15 -12.05 -4.17
N LYS A 173 -5.65 -11.70 -2.97
CA LYS A 173 -4.91 -12.62 -2.10
C LYS A 173 -5.78 -13.79 -1.64
N THR A 174 -6.99 -13.51 -1.14
CA THR A 174 -7.89 -14.54 -0.60
C THR A 174 -8.47 -15.43 -1.69
N ALA A 175 -8.65 -14.87 -2.90
CA ALA A 175 -9.04 -15.62 -4.10
C ALA A 175 -7.91 -16.53 -4.65
N GLY A 176 -6.70 -16.51 -4.06
CA GLY A 176 -5.57 -17.31 -4.54
C GLY A 176 -5.01 -16.84 -5.88
N LEU A 177 -5.34 -15.61 -6.30
CA LEU A 177 -4.89 -15.00 -7.54
C LEU A 177 -3.59 -14.21 -7.40
N LEU A 178 -3.05 -14.09 -6.19
CA LEU A 178 -1.84 -13.32 -5.95
C LEU A 178 -0.60 -14.12 -6.36
N GLY A 179 0.08 -13.67 -7.42
CA GLY A 179 1.40 -14.12 -7.81
C GLY A 179 2.52 -13.35 -7.09
N GLU A 180 3.71 -13.31 -7.70
CA GLU A 180 4.83 -12.53 -7.20
C GLU A 180 4.64 -11.04 -7.53
N GLY A 181 3.87 -10.33 -6.71
CA GLY A 181 3.64 -8.90 -6.88
C GLY A 181 2.41 -8.38 -6.15
N PHE A 182 2.12 -7.11 -6.38
CA PHE A 182 0.97 -6.41 -5.78
C PHE A 182 -0.24 -6.51 -6.71
N GLY A 183 -1.15 -7.46 -6.44
CA GLY A 183 -2.36 -7.66 -7.24
C GLY A 183 -2.13 -8.27 -8.64
N SER A 184 -0.92 -8.73 -8.96
CA SER A 184 -0.60 -9.41 -10.23
C SER A 184 -0.83 -10.92 -10.11
N THR A 185 -1.45 -11.53 -11.11
CA THR A 185 -1.61 -12.99 -11.18
C THR A 185 -0.33 -13.69 -11.63
N PRO A 186 -0.21 -15.02 -11.46
CA PRO A 186 0.93 -15.78 -11.96
C PRO A 186 1.17 -15.58 -13.46
N GLU A 187 0.14 -15.65 -14.32
CA GLU A 187 0.32 -15.46 -15.77
C GLU A 187 0.67 -14.02 -16.15
N MET A 188 0.18 -13.03 -15.39
CA MET A 188 0.60 -11.63 -15.55
C MET A 188 2.08 -11.44 -15.22
N THR A 189 2.52 -12.01 -14.10
CA THR A 189 3.90 -11.91 -13.62
C THR A 189 4.88 -12.47 -14.66
N LYS A 190 4.59 -13.65 -15.20
CA LYS A 190 5.38 -14.29 -16.28
C LYS A 190 5.53 -13.40 -17.52
N ARG A 191 4.55 -12.55 -17.81
CA ARG A 191 4.51 -11.68 -19.00
C ARG A 191 4.90 -10.23 -18.71
N ASN A 192 5.39 -9.92 -17.51
CA ASN A 192 5.70 -8.57 -17.06
C ASN A 192 4.50 -7.61 -17.18
N LEU A 193 3.30 -8.08 -16.83
CA LEU A 193 2.07 -7.28 -16.86
C LEU A 193 1.70 -6.80 -15.45
N ILE A 194 1.12 -5.60 -15.38
CA ILE A 194 0.54 -4.99 -14.17
C ILE A 194 -0.84 -4.46 -14.46
N TRP A 195 -1.64 -4.38 -13.40
CA TRP A 195 -2.86 -3.60 -13.39
C TRP A 195 -2.53 -2.13 -13.13
N VAL A 196 -3.07 -1.26 -13.96
CA VAL A 196 -3.09 0.19 -13.73
C VAL A 196 -4.52 0.66 -13.74
N VAL A 197 -4.88 1.51 -12.77
CA VAL A 197 -6.19 2.17 -12.72
C VAL A 197 -6.22 3.31 -13.74
N THR A 198 -7.27 3.41 -14.52
CA THR A 198 -7.44 4.49 -15.52
C THR A 198 -8.54 5.46 -15.14
N LYS A 199 -9.61 4.96 -14.51
CA LYS A 199 -10.75 5.76 -14.07
C LYS A 199 -11.20 5.28 -12.69
N MET A 200 -11.57 6.21 -11.82
CA MET A 200 -12.21 5.89 -10.54
C MET A 200 -13.30 6.89 -10.22
N GLN A 201 -14.44 6.41 -9.75
CA GLN A 201 -15.58 7.22 -9.32
C GLN A 201 -15.94 6.80 -7.90
N VAL A 202 -16.07 7.78 -7.01
CA VAL A 202 -16.48 7.56 -5.62
C VAL A 202 -17.59 8.54 -5.29
N LEU A 203 -18.71 8.01 -4.82
CA LEU A 203 -19.83 8.76 -4.29
C LEU A 203 -19.90 8.52 -2.78
N VAL A 204 -19.85 9.60 -2.02
CA VAL A 204 -19.91 9.57 -0.56
C VAL A 204 -21.25 10.12 -0.12
N ASN A 205 -22.09 9.26 0.44
CA ASN A 205 -23.36 9.63 1.03
C ASN A 205 -23.14 10.23 2.43
N ARG A 206 -22.29 9.62 3.25
CA ARG A 206 -21.93 10.11 4.61
C ARG A 206 -20.53 9.64 4.98
N TYR A 207 -19.76 10.51 5.63
CA TYR A 207 -18.47 10.11 6.21
C TYR A 207 -18.67 9.44 7.57
N PRO A 208 -17.98 8.31 7.84
CA PRO A 208 -17.97 7.72 9.17
C PRO A 208 -17.10 8.55 10.12
N THR A 209 -17.37 8.44 11.42
CA THR A 209 -16.67 9.15 12.49
C THR A 209 -15.78 8.20 13.29
N TRP A 210 -14.99 8.74 14.21
CA TRP A 210 -14.10 7.92 15.04
C TRP A 210 -14.88 6.91 15.88
N GLY A 211 -14.44 5.65 15.85
CA GLY A 211 -15.08 4.54 16.56
C GLY A 211 -16.15 3.82 15.75
N ASP A 212 -16.64 4.41 14.65
CA ASP A 212 -17.55 3.72 13.74
C ASP A 212 -16.85 2.51 13.10
N VAL A 213 -17.63 1.48 12.81
CA VAL A 213 -17.15 0.29 12.11
C VAL A 213 -17.86 0.22 10.77
N VAL A 214 -17.07 0.25 9.70
CA VAL A 214 -17.55 0.18 8.33
C VAL A 214 -17.29 -1.19 7.74
N GLN A 215 -18.27 -1.73 7.01
CA GLN A 215 -18.15 -2.95 6.23
C GLN A 215 -17.92 -2.59 4.76
N VAL A 216 -16.84 -3.07 4.19
CA VAL A 216 -16.46 -2.85 2.80
C VAL A 216 -16.63 -4.15 2.03
N ASP A 217 -17.53 -4.12 1.04
CA ASP A 217 -17.75 -5.18 0.07
C ASP A 217 -17.11 -4.79 -1.27
N THR A 218 -16.34 -5.68 -1.88
CA THR A 218 -15.75 -5.47 -3.21
C THR A 218 -15.81 -6.70 -4.09
N TRP A 219 -16.01 -6.49 -5.38
CA TRP A 219 -15.99 -7.54 -6.40
C TRP A 219 -15.46 -6.99 -7.72
N VAL A 220 -15.21 -7.88 -8.66
CA VAL A 220 -14.73 -7.54 -10.00
C VAL A 220 -15.73 -7.96 -11.07
N CYS A 221 -15.81 -7.18 -12.13
CA CYS A 221 -16.63 -7.44 -13.30
C CYS A 221 -15.79 -7.24 -14.57
N GLY A 222 -16.18 -7.86 -15.68
CA GLY A 222 -15.60 -7.54 -16.98
C GLY A 222 -15.91 -6.09 -17.39
N SER A 223 -14.94 -5.39 -17.99
CA SER A 223 -15.13 -4.06 -18.59
C SER A 223 -14.65 -4.07 -20.05
N GLY A 224 -15.59 -4.24 -20.98
CA GLY A 224 -15.27 -4.41 -22.39
C GLY A 224 -14.33 -5.59 -22.64
N LYS A 225 -13.49 -5.52 -23.67
CA LYS A 225 -12.59 -6.63 -24.04
C LYS A 225 -11.29 -6.67 -23.23
N ASN A 226 -10.77 -5.53 -22.78
CA ASN A 226 -9.42 -5.44 -22.20
C ASN A 226 -9.38 -4.74 -20.83
N GLY A 227 -10.54 -4.47 -20.23
CA GLY A 227 -10.64 -3.84 -18.93
C GLY A 227 -11.26 -4.76 -17.90
N MET A 228 -10.98 -4.46 -16.64
CA MET A 228 -11.66 -5.02 -15.48
C MET A 228 -12.26 -3.86 -14.71
N ARG A 229 -13.55 -3.96 -14.37
CA ARG A 229 -14.20 -3.04 -13.45
C ARG A 229 -14.11 -3.63 -12.04
N ARG A 230 -13.82 -2.81 -11.06
CA ARG A 230 -13.94 -3.17 -9.65
C ARG A 230 -14.90 -2.22 -8.98
N ASP A 231 -15.86 -2.80 -8.28
CA ASP A 231 -16.91 -2.08 -7.58
C ASP A 231 -16.76 -2.25 -6.08
N TRP A 232 -17.19 -1.25 -5.32
CA TRP A 232 -17.25 -1.27 -3.86
C TRP A 232 -18.55 -0.71 -3.32
N LEU A 233 -19.02 -1.32 -2.25
CA LEU A 233 -20.06 -0.81 -1.37
C LEU A 233 -19.52 -0.73 0.04
N VAL A 234 -19.62 0.45 0.65
CA VAL A 234 -19.25 0.64 2.07
C VAL A 234 -20.50 0.95 2.87
N ARG A 235 -20.70 0.22 3.95
CA ARG A 235 -21.85 0.34 4.83
C ARG A 235 -21.43 0.54 6.27
N ASP A 236 -22.24 1.27 7.02
CA ASP A 236 -22.17 1.28 8.47
C ASP A 236 -22.63 -0.09 9.00
N ILE A 237 -21.84 -0.74 9.85
CA ILE A 237 -22.18 -2.08 10.33
C ILE A 237 -23.37 -2.08 11.30
N ASN A 238 -23.58 -0.98 12.03
CA ASN A 238 -24.59 -0.87 13.07
C ASN A 238 -25.94 -0.49 12.46
N THR A 239 -25.95 0.46 11.52
CA THR A 239 -27.19 0.96 10.91
C THR A 239 -27.54 0.25 9.60
N GLY A 240 -26.55 -0.36 8.93
CA GLY A 240 -26.70 -0.93 7.58
C GLY A 240 -26.78 0.14 6.48
N GLU A 241 -26.64 1.42 6.83
CA GLU A 241 -26.71 2.54 5.91
C GLU A 241 -25.58 2.49 4.88
N MET A 242 -25.90 2.79 3.62
CA MET A 242 -24.93 2.93 2.54
C MET A 242 -24.15 4.24 2.70
N LEU A 243 -22.87 4.15 3.06
CA LEU A 243 -21.99 5.30 3.25
C LEU A 243 -21.32 5.71 1.95
N ILE A 244 -20.80 4.74 1.18
CA ILE A 244 -19.99 5.01 -0.01
C ILE A 244 -20.30 3.98 -1.09
N ARG A 245 -20.31 4.44 -2.33
CA ARG A 245 -20.29 3.61 -3.54
C ARG A 245 -19.08 4.02 -4.37
N ALA A 246 -18.32 3.05 -4.84
CA ALA A 246 -17.19 3.35 -5.71
C ALA A 246 -17.11 2.35 -6.87
N SER A 247 -16.60 2.82 -8.00
CA SER A 247 -16.28 1.99 -9.15
C SER A 247 -14.95 2.44 -9.75
N SER A 248 -14.16 1.50 -10.25
CA SER A 248 -12.89 1.79 -10.91
C SER A 248 -12.69 0.90 -12.12
N VAL A 249 -11.96 1.41 -13.11
CA VAL A 249 -11.59 0.70 -14.32
C VAL A 249 -10.09 0.48 -14.35
N TRP A 250 -9.71 -0.78 -14.58
CA TRP A 250 -8.34 -1.25 -14.60
C TRP A 250 -8.01 -1.83 -15.97
N VAL A 251 -6.80 -1.56 -16.43
CA VAL A 251 -6.27 -2.12 -17.68
C VAL A 251 -4.88 -2.69 -17.44
N MET A 252 -4.48 -3.64 -18.29
CA MET A 252 -3.13 -4.19 -18.21
C MET A 252 -2.12 -3.28 -18.90
N MET A 253 -0.97 -3.11 -18.26
CA MET A 253 0.20 -2.44 -18.83
C MET A 253 1.42 -3.34 -18.72
N ASN A 254 2.27 -3.33 -19.74
CA ASN A 254 3.55 -4.02 -19.68
C ASN A 254 4.57 -3.18 -18.88
N LYS A 255 5.14 -3.76 -17.81
CA LYS A 255 6.08 -3.11 -16.89
C LYS A 255 7.31 -2.54 -17.59
N LEU A 256 7.83 -3.25 -18.61
CA LEU A 256 9.08 -2.91 -19.28
C LEU A 256 8.89 -1.85 -20.37
N THR A 257 7.88 -2.05 -21.23
CA THR A 257 7.63 -1.16 -22.38
C THR A 257 6.75 0.04 -22.02
N ARG A 258 6.07 -0.01 -20.86
CA ARG A 258 5.13 1.01 -20.38
C ARG A 258 3.98 1.29 -21.36
N LYS A 259 3.63 0.28 -22.16
CA LYS A 259 2.50 0.30 -23.10
C LYS A 259 1.33 -0.51 -22.57
N LEU A 260 0.12 -0.04 -22.85
CA LEU A 260 -1.10 -0.79 -22.59
C LEU A 260 -1.09 -2.11 -23.35
N SER A 261 -1.53 -3.17 -22.69
CA SER A 261 -1.62 -4.51 -23.23
C SER A 261 -3.07 -4.98 -23.24
N LYS A 262 -3.43 -5.80 -24.21
CA LYS A 262 -4.64 -6.62 -24.11
C LYS A 262 -4.46 -7.64 -22.97
N ILE A 263 -5.58 -8.13 -22.44
CA ILE A 263 -5.56 -9.23 -21.47
C ILE A 263 -5.26 -10.53 -22.23
N PRO A 264 -4.11 -11.19 -21.99
CA PRO A 264 -3.81 -12.50 -22.58
C PRO A 264 -4.85 -13.54 -22.15
N GLU A 265 -5.10 -14.54 -22.99
CA GLU A 265 -6.14 -15.54 -22.73
C GLU A 265 -5.87 -16.33 -21.46
N GLU A 266 -4.60 -16.62 -21.16
CA GLU A 266 -4.20 -17.35 -19.96
C GLU A 266 -4.45 -16.53 -18.70
N ALA A 267 -4.17 -15.23 -18.74
CA ALA A 267 -4.48 -14.34 -17.62
C ALA A 267 -6.00 -14.09 -17.49
N ARG A 268 -6.74 -14.11 -18.60
CA ARG A 268 -8.20 -14.08 -18.59
C ARG A 268 -8.76 -15.32 -17.89
N GLY A 269 -8.26 -16.50 -18.22
CA GLY A 269 -8.68 -17.76 -17.60
C GLY A 269 -8.46 -17.80 -16.08
N GLU A 270 -7.50 -17.05 -15.56
CA GLU A 270 -7.31 -16.90 -14.10
C GLU A 270 -8.37 -15.98 -13.46
N ILE A 271 -8.74 -14.86 -14.11
CA ILE A 271 -9.56 -13.80 -13.48
C ILE A 271 -11.06 -13.90 -13.80
N GLU A 272 -11.43 -14.37 -14.99
CA GLU A 272 -12.81 -14.42 -15.46
C GLU A 272 -13.74 -15.28 -14.59
N PRO A 273 -13.29 -16.40 -13.97
CA PRO A 273 -14.12 -17.14 -13.01
C PRO A 273 -14.55 -16.32 -11.78
N TYR A 274 -13.85 -15.23 -11.48
CA TYR A 274 -14.16 -14.33 -10.36
C TYR A 274 -15.01 -13.12 -10.81
N PHE A 275 -15.35 -13.02 -12.09
CA PHE A 275 -16.17 -11.92 -12.58
C PHE A 275 -17.63 -12.13 -12.21
N MET A 276 -18.16 -11.15 -11.49
CA MET A 276 -19.58 -11.06 -11.22
C MET A 276 -20.31 -10.41 -12.41
N ASN A 277 -21.47 -10.96 -12.77
CA ASN A 277 -22.37 -10.31 -13.72
C ASN A 277 -23.33 -9.36 -12.97
N SER A 278 -22.82 -8.19 -12.60
CA SER A 278 -23.55 -7.18 -11.84
C SER A 278 -23.58 -5.85 -12.60
N PRO A 279 -24.70 -5.08 -12.56
CA PRO A 279 -24.71 -3.73 -13.07
C PRO A 279 -23.70 -2.85 -12.31
N PRO A 280 -23.21 -1.75 -12.92
CA PRO A 280 -22.37 -0.78 -12.21
C PRO A 280 -23.06 -0.26 -10.94
N VAL A 281 -22.32 -0.16 -9.84
CA VAL A 281 -22.82 0.41 -8.58
C VAL A 281 -22.88 1.94 -8.58
N VAL A 282 -22.14 2.55 -9.49
CA VAL A 282 -22.11 3.99 -9.76
C VAL A 282 -22.39 4.17 -11.24
N ASP A 283 -23.32 5.05 -11.58
CA ASP A 283 -23.61 5.41 -12.96
C ASP A 283 -22.38 6.10 -13.58
N GLU A 284 -22.05 5.71 -14.80
CA GLU A 284 -20.86 6.26 -15.45
C GLU A 284 -21.02 7.75 -15.73
N ASP A 285 -20.28 8.60 -15.01
CA ASP A 285 -20.07 10.00 -15.43
C ASP A 285 -19.35 10.00 -16.79
N SER A 286 -20.13 10.25 -17.85
CA SER A 286 -19.69 10.32 -19.24
C SER A 286 -19.22 11.72 -19.64
N ARG A 287 -19.37 12.72 -18.74
CA ARG A 287 -18.91 14.08 -18.98
C ARG A 287 -17.38 14.07 -19.07
N LYS A 288 -16.87 14.59 -20.18
CA LYS A 288 -15.43 14.71 -20.39
C LYS A 288 -14.80 15.63 -19.34
N LEU A 289 -13.77 15.17 -18.65
CA LEU A 289 -12.99 16.03 -17.76
C LEU A 289 -12.16 17.01 -18.60
N PRO A 290 -12.39 18.33 -18.47
CA PRO A 290 -11.68 19.31 -19.28
C PRO A 290 -10.20 19.32 -18.92
N LYS A 291 -9.41 19.78 -19.89
CA LYS A 291 -7.99 20.01 -19.66
C LYS A 291 -7.85 21.39 -19.03
N LEU A 292 -7.36 21.45 -17.81
CA LEU A 292 -6.99 22.72 -17.17
C LEU A 292 -5.53 23.08 -17.48
N ASP A 293 -5.30 24.38 -17.62
CA ASP A 293 -4.00 25.03 -17.71
C ASP A 293 -3.95 26.25 -16.77
N ASP A 294 -2.78 26.88 -16.65
CA ASP A 294 -2.60 28.01 -15.73
C ASP A 294 -3.49 29.22 -16.09
N SER A 295 -3.97 29.30 -17.33
CA SER A 295 -4.79 30.43 -17.79
C SER A 295 -6.27 30.29 -17.45
N CYS A 296 -6.73 29.07 -17.15
CA CYS A 296 -8.13 28.78 -16.85
C CYS A 296 -8.35 28.22 -15.43
N ALA A 297 -7.29 28.03 -14.65
CA ALA A 297 -7.39 27.63 -13.25
C ALA A 297 -7.54 28.85 -12.34
N ASP A 298 -8.45 28.75 -11.36
CA ASP A 298 -8.66 29.78 -10.35
C ASP A 298 -7.60 29.70 -9.24
N HIS A 299 -7.17 28.47 -8.93
CA HIS A 299 -6.19 28.18 -7.88
C HIS A 299 -5.09 27.26 -8.40
N VAL A 300 -3.84 27.62 -8.11
CA VAL A 300 -2.66 26.91 -8.58
C VAL A 300 -1.67 26.75 -7.42
N LEU A 301 -1.24 25.52 -7.18
CA LEU A 301 -0.20 25.17 -6.22
C LEU A 301 0.94 24.45 -6.93
N ALA A 302 2.13 25.03 -6.90
CA ALA A 302 3.35 24.49 -7.48
C ALA A 302 4.30 23.96 -6.39
N GLY A 303 5.32 23.20 -6.78
CA GLY A 303 6.36 22.69 -5.88
C GLY A 303 5.96 21.46 -5.07
N LEU A 304 4.87 20.77 -5.42
CA LEU A 304 4.46 19.55 -4.76
C LEU A 304 5.48 18.44 -5.07
N THR A 305 6.09 17.86 -4.05
CA THR A 305 7.11 16.82 -4.20
C THR A 305 6.73 15.57 -3.40
N PRO A 306 6.84 14.36 -3.99
CA PRO A 306 6.60 13.13 -3.27
C PRO A 306 7.61 12.94 -2.13
N LYS A 307 7.12 12.52 -0.97
CA LYS A 307 7.95 12.05 0.14
C LYS A 307 8.17 10.54 0.01
N TRP A 308 9.16 10.03 0.76
CA TRP A 308 9.41 8.58 0.82
C TRP A 308 8.16 7.79 1.25
N SER A 309 7.38 8.33 2.19
CA SER A 309 6.13 7.73 2.67
C SER A 309 5.00 7.70 1.63
N ASP A 310 5.12 8.45 0.55
CA ASP A 310 4.10 8.54 -0.50
C ASP A 310 4.31 7.48 -1.57
N LEU A 311 5.47 6.80 -1.55
CA LEU A 311 5.82 5.75 -2.49
C LEU A 311 5.24 4.40 -2.04
N ASP A 312 4.73 3.65 -3.00
CA ASP A 312 4.28 2.28 -2.83
C ASP A 312 5.44 1.28 -2.98
N VAL A 313 5.12 -0.02 -2.83
CA VAL A 313 6.08 -1.12 -2.99
C VAL A 313 6.70 -1.20 -4.39
N ASN A 314 6.10 -0.54 -5.39
CA ASN A 314 6.58 -0.47 -6.76
C ASN A 314 7.45 0.77 -7.01
N GLN A 315 7.74 1.56 -5.98
CA GLN A 315 8.47 2.83 -6.04
C GLN A 315 7.78 3.91 -6.89
N HIS A 316 6.47 3.79 -7.09
CA HIS A 316 5.64 4.84 -7.66
C HIS A 316 4.86 5.52 -6.55
N VAL A 317 4.37 6.73 -6.80
CA VAL A 317 3.46 7.37 -5.85
C VAL A 317 2.16 6.57 -5.77
N ASN A 318 1.70 6.32 -4.54
CA ASN A 318 0.44 5.65 -4.28
C ASN A 318 -0.74 6.45 -4.87
N ASN A 319 -1.68 5.77 -5.54
CA ASN A 319 -2.83 6.39 -6.18
C ASN A 319 -3.67 7.28 -5.25
N VAL A 320 -3.76 6.92 -3.97
CA VAL A 320 -4.49 7.69 -2.96
C VAL A 320 -3.82 9.05 -2.72
N LYS A 321 -2.50 9.17 -2.85
CA LYS A 321 -1.78 10.43 -2.64
C LYS A 321 -2.04 11.47 -3.72
N TYR A 322 -2.39 11.04 -4.93
CA TYR A 322 -2.87 11.98 -5.94
C TYR A 322 -4.14 12.70 -5.51
N VAL A 323 -5.02 12.04 -4.74
CA VAL A 323 -6.26 12.64 -4.23
C VAL A 323 -5.96 13.75 -3.22
N GLY A 324 -5.02 13.54 -2.31
CA GLY A 324 -4.53 14.62 -1.44
C GLY A 324 -4.04 15.81 -2.24
N TRP A 325 -3.14 15.59 -3.21
CA TRP A 325 -2.55 16.68 -3.99
C TRP A 325 -3.52 17.48 -4.86
N ILE A 326 -4.58 16.87 -5.40
CA ILE A 326 -5.60 17.66 -6.12
C ILE A 326 -6.42 18.54 -5.17
N LEU A 327 -6.60 18.10 -3.92
CA LEU A 327 -7.34 18.85 -2.91
C LEU A 327 -6.50 19.96 -2.26
N GLU A 328 -5.17 19.87 -2.28
CA GLU A 328 -4.27 20.91 -1.74
C GLU A 328 -4.40 22.27 -2.47
N SER A 329 -4.80 22.28 -3.75
CA SER A 329 -5.07 23.53 -4.47
C SER A 329 -6.53 24.00 -4.34
N ALA A 330 -7.40 23.23 -3.70
CA ALA A 330 -8.78 23.64 -3.46
C ALA A 330 -8.83 24.77 -2.41
N PRO A 331 -9.76 25.74 -2.53
CA PRO A 331 -9.87 26.83 -1.57
C PRO A 331 -10.15 26.32 -0.16
N GLN A 332 -9.41 26.82 0.84
CA GLN A 332 -9.63 26.42 2.23
C GLN A 332 -11.06 26.66 2.72
N GLN A 333 -11.70 27.76 2.29
CA GLN A 333 -13.10 28.05 2.61
C GLN A 333 -14.05 26.95 2.15
N LEU A 334 -13.78 26.32 1.00
CA LEU A 334 -14.57 25.18 0.51
C LEU A 334 -14.41 23.97 1.43
N LEU A 335 -13.18 23.64 1.84
CA LEU A 335 -12.88 22.53 2.74
C LEU A 335 -13.50 22.70 4.14
N GLU A 336 -13.63 23.94 4.61
CA GLU A 336 -14.21 24.27 5.91
C GLU A 336 -15.75 24.22 5.88
N THR A 337 -16.37 24.73 4.81
CA THR A 337 -17.83 24.92 4.73
C THR A 337 -18.56 23.76 4.05
N HIS A 338 -17.87 23.00 3.21
CA HIS A 338 -18.43 21.91 2.42
C HIS A 338 -17.67 20.60 2.65
N GLU A 339 -18.35 19.48 2.40
CA GLU A 339 -17.75 18.15 2.35
C GLU A 339 -17.85 17.56 0.94
N LEU A 340 -16.83 16.77 0.59
CA LEU A 340 -16.72 16.11 -0.70
C LEU A 340 -17.73 14.96 -0.78
N CYS A 341 -18.69 15.03 -1.69
CA CYS A 341 -19.73 14.00 -1.87
C CYS A 341 -19.57 13.19 -3.17
N ALA A 342 -18.79 13.67 -4.12
CA ALA A 342 -18.47 12.94 -5.34
C ALA A 342 -17.04 13.24 -5.80
N ILE A 343 -16.34 12.23 -6.31
CA ILE A 343 -15.03 12.41 -6.94
C ILE A 343 -14.90 11.46 -8.14
N THR A 344 -14.58 12.02 -9.29
CA THR A 344 -14.27 11.29 -10.53
C THR A 344 -12.83 11.58 -10.92
N LEU A 345 -12.04 10.54 -11.12
CA LEU A 345 -10.60 10.58 -11.37
C LEU A 345 -10.29 9.90 -12.70
N GLU A 346 -9.43 10.51 -13.52
CA GLU A 346 -8.86 9.91 -14.73
C GLU A 346 -7.33 9.96 -14.67
N TYR A 347 -6.73 8.79 -14.45
CA TYR A 347 -5.28 8.62 -14.36
C TYR A 347 -4.68 8.47 -15.76
N LYS A 348 -3.61 9.21 -16.02
CA LYS A 348 -2.92 9.22 -17.32
C LYS A 348 -1.47 8.79 -17.24
N ARG A 349 -0.80 9.06 -16.13
CA ARG A 349 0.62 8.78 -15.95
C ARG A 349 0.93 8.50 -14.49
N GLU A 350 1.95 7.68 -14.27
CA GLU A 350 2.57 7.49 -12.96
C GLU A 350 3.64 8.56 -12.72
N CYS A 351 3.91 8.88 -11.46
CA CYS A 351 5.04 9.72 -11.07
C CYS A 351 5.94 8.99 -10.06
N GLY A 352 7.23 9.29 -10.14
CA GLY A 352 8.25 8.75 -9.25
C GLY A 352 8.75 9.81 -8.27
N LYS A 353 9.65 9.39 -7.37
CA LYS A 353 10.17 10.19 -6.25
C LYS A 353 10.75 11.58 -6.61
N ASP A 354 11.36 11.70 -7.80
CA ASP A 354 12.07 12.93 -8.21
C ASP A 354 11.17 13.91 -8.97
N SER A 355 9.86 13.64 -9.01
CA SER A 355 8.90 14.48 -9.74
C SER A 355 8.55 15.72 -8.93
N VAL A 356 8.51 16.88 -9.60
CA VAL A 356 7.92 18.10 -9.05
C VAL A 356 6.59 18.34 -9.76
N LEU A 357 5.55 18.58 -8.98
CA LEU A 357 4.17 18.54 -9.41
C LEU A 357 3.52 19.90 -9.20
N GLN A 358 2.51 20.17 -10.04
CA GLN A 358 1.65 21.33 -9.95
C GLN A 358 0.20 20.85 -9.93
N SER A 359 -0.53 21.32 -8.93
CA SER A 359 -1.97 21.10 -8.74
C SER A 359 -2.73 22.34 -9.17
N LEU A 360 -3.77 22.15 -10.00
CA LEU A 360 -4.61 23.21 -10.52
C LEU A 360 -6.06 22.87 -10.18
N THR A 361 -6.80 23.86 -9.66
CA THR A 361 -8.23 23.76 -9.37
C THR A 361 -8.97 24.92 -10.02
N LYS A 362 -10.10 24.60 -10.66
CA LYS A 362 -11.07 25.56 -11.18
C LYS A 362 -12.43 25.28 -10.52
N ILE A 363 -13.09 26.31 -10.03
CA ILE A 363 -14.43 26.19 -9.46
C ILE A 363 -15.41 26.30 -10.62
N ALA A 364 -16.17 25.24 -10.88
CA ALA A 364 -17.24 25.29 -11.85
C ALA A 364 -18.45 25.94 -11.17
N GLY A 365 -18.91 27.08 -11.68
CA GLY A 365 -20.14 27.73 -11.20
C GLY A 365 -21.36 26.85 -11.47
N GLU A 366 -22.49 27.18 -10.83
CA GLU A 366 -23.82 26.56 -11.06
C GLU A 366 -24.32 26.81 -12.52
N GLU A 367 -23.65 26.27 -13.53
CA GLU A 367 -24.11 26.33 -14.92
C GLU A 367 -24.57 24.94 -15.36
N GLY A 368 -25.79 24.62 -14.94
CA GLY A 368 -26.40 23.33 -15.21
C GLY A 368 -27.90 23.34 -14.94
N ASN A 369 -28.71 23.38 -16.00
CA ASN A 369 -30.17 23.40 -15.94
C ASN A 369 -30.78 21.99 -15.82
N ASP A 370 -29.95 20.97 -15.56
CA ASP A 370 -30.37 19.58 -15.45
C ASP A 370 -30.79 19.25 -14.01
N GLU A 371 -32.01 18.73 -13.84
CA GLU A 371 -32.57 18.38 -12.53
C GLU A 371 -31.76 17.29 -11.78
N ALA A 372 -30.83 16.62 -12.46
CA ALA A 372 -29.86 15.68 -11.88
C ALA A 372 -28.62 16.34 -11.27
N GLU A 373 -28.32 17.62 -11.59
CA GLU A 373 -27.16 18.36 -11.06
C GLU A 373 -27.44 19.01 -9.68
N LYS A 374 -28.70 19.04 -9.24
CA LYS A 374 -29.10 19.62 -7.94
C LYS A 374 -28.65 18.84 -6.70
N THR A 375 -27.96 17.70 -6.86
CA THR A 375 -27.45 16.92 -5.71
C THR A 375 -26.10 17.40 -5.18
N HIS A 376 -25.35 18.22 -5.92
CA HIS A 376 -24.05 18.75 -5.52
C HIS A 376 -24.09 20.28 -5.59
N GLY A 377 -23.92 20.95 -4.46
CA GLY A 377 -24.05 22.41 -4.38
C GLY A 377 -22.91 23.15 -5.08
N MET A 378 -21.72 22.56 -5.18
CA MET A 378 -20.58 23.11 -5.92
C MET A 378 -19.79 22.00 -6.61
N GLU A 379 -19.27 22.27 -7.80
CA GLU A 379 -18.32 21.37 -8.48
C GLU A 379 -16.96 22.06 -8.64
N CYS A 380 -15.89 21.27 -8.56
CA CYS A 380 -14.54 21.71 -8.90
C CYS A 380 -13.91 20.76 -9.90
N GLU A 381 -13.15 21.34 -10.82
CA GLU A 381 -12.35 20.61 -11.80
C GLU A 381 -10.89 20.71 -11.38
N HIS A 382 -10.17 19.60 -11.46
CA HIS A 382 -8.78 19.52 -11.03
C HIS A 382 -7.88 18.94 -12.12
N SER A 383 -6.64 19.41 -12.15
CA SER A 383 -5.57 18.84 -12.96
C SER A 383 -4.30 18.76 -12.13
N LEU A 384 -3.68 17.58 -12.15
CA LEU A 384 -2.35 17.37 -11.59
C LEU A 384 -1.39 17.09 -12.74
N ARG A 385 -0.27 17.81 -12.78
CA ARG A 385 0.75 17.67 -13.83
C ARG A 385 2.15 17.77 -13.26
N ILE A 386 3.13 17.23 -13.99
CA ILE A 386 4.53 17.54 -13.73
C ILE A 386 4.76 19.01 -14.08
N GLU A 387 5.50 19.76 -13.28
CA GLU A 387 5.83 21.15 -13.57
C GLU A 387 6.46 21.27 -14.97
N THR A 388 5.93 22.16 -15.80
CA THR A 388 6.31 22.35 -17.22
C THR A 388 6.19 21.09 -18.09
N GLY A 389 5.51 20.05 -17.59
CA GLY A 389 5.51 18.73 -18.15
C GLY A 389 4.12 18.19 -18.46
N PRO A 390 4.01 16.87 -18.66
CA PRO A 390 2.76 16.21 -18.99
C PRO A 390 1.80 16.12 -17.80
N GLU A 391 0.52 16.05 -18.13
CA GLU A 391 -0.57 15.78 -17.20
C GLU A 391 -0.51 14.36 -16.66
N ILE A 392 -0.79 14.22 -15.36
CA ILE A 392 -0.76 12.97 -14.59
C ILE A 392 -2.18 12.49 -14.32
N LEU A 393 -3.05 13.40 -13.86
CA LEU A 393 -4.40 13.09 -13.40
C LEU A 393 -5.32 14.26 -13.76
N ARG A 394 -6.56 13.94 -14.15
CA ARG A 394 -7.69 14.87 -14.09
C ARG A 394 -8.67 14.42 -13.05
N ALA A 395 -9.35 15.37 -12.42
CA ALA A 395 -10.45 15.04 -11.53
C ALA A 395 -11.60 16.03 -11.67
N ARG A 396 -12.80 15.58 -11.29
CA ARG A 396 -13.92 16.43 -10.92
C ARG A 396 -14.34 16.05 -9.51
N THR A 397 -14.63 17.04 -8.69
CA THR A 397 -15.17 16.85 -7.35
C THR A 397 -16.51 17.56 -7.21
N GLY A 398 -17.45 16.91 -6.56
CA GLY A 398 -18.73 17.49 -6.16
C GLY A 398 -18.76 17.68 -4.65
N TRP A 399 -19.29 18.82 -4.22
CA TRP A 399 -19.29 19.27 -2.84
C TRP A 399 -20.71 19.59 -2.39
N ARG A 400 -20.99 19.30 -1.13
CA ARG A 400 -22.23 19.72 -0.47
C ARG A 400 -21.93 20.46 0.83
N PRO A 401 -22.79 21.40 1.26
CA PRO A 401 -22.58 22.09 2.53
C PRO A 401 -22.50 21.08 3.68
N LYS A 402 -21.56 21.30 4.61
CA LYS A 402 -21.55 20.51 5.85
C LYS A 402 -22.81 20.82 6.64
N GLU A 403 -23.44 19.79 7.19
CA GLU A 403 -24.47 20.02 8.19
C GLU A 403 -23.83 20.78 9.35
N LYS A 404 -24.37 21.98 9.67
CA LYS A 404 -24.00 22.65 10.92
C LYS A 404 -24.46 21.71 12.02
N ASN A 405 -23.54 20.99 12.65
CA ASN A 405 -23.80 20.33 13.91
C ASN A 405 -24.46 21.36 14.81
N GLY A 406 -25.76 21.21 15.07
CA GLY A 406 -26.43 22.01 16.08
C GLY A 406 -25.63 21.85 17.36
N ASP A 407 -25.33 22.97 18.02
CA ASP A 407 -24.76 23.01 19.36
C ASP A 407 -25.61 22.13 20.29
N GLY A 408 -25.25 20.85 20.34
CA GLY A 408 -25.75 19.90 21.31
C GLY A 408 -25.02 20.19 22.61
N ALA A 409 -25.63 21.04 23.43
CA ALA A 409 -25.45 21.13 24.87
C ALA A 409 -23.99 20.90 25.33
N MET A 410 -23.15 21.94 25.23
CA MET A 410 -22.13 22.11 26.26
C MET A 410 -22.85 22.36 27.57
N GLY A 411 -23.15 21.28 28.30
CA GLY A 411 -23.42 21.37 29.72
C GLY A 411 -22.22 22.04 30.36
N GLU A 412 -22.45 23.23 30.91
CA GLU A 412 -21.55 23.88 31.85
C GLU A 412 -21.19 22.86 32.94
N PHE A 413 -19.98 22.29 32.87
CA PHE A 413 -19.36 21.77 34.07
C PHE A 413 -19.01 22.99 34.92
N SER A 414 -19.96 23.37 35.79
CA SER A 414 -19.69 24.28 36.90
C SER A 414 -18.54 23.71 37.72
N ALA A 415 -17.41 24.40 37.69
CA ALA A 415 -16.29 24.17 38.56
C ALA A 415 -16.63 24.74 39.95
N GLU A 416 -17.39 24.00 40.74
CA GLU A 416 -17.47 24.18 42.19
C GLU A 416 -17.40 22.81 42.87
N ASN A 417 -16.18 22.39 43.20
CA ASN A 417 -15.79 21.73 44.46
C ASN A 417 -14.38 21.15 44.30
N ALA A 418 -13.39 21.95 44.70
CA ALA A 418 -12.08 21.50 45.16
C ALA A 418 -11.58 22.47 46.24
#